data_AF-A0A9D5VD45-F1
#
_entry.id   AF-A0A9D5VD45-F1
#
_cell.length_a   1.000
_cell.length_b   1.000
_cell.length_c   1.000
_cell.angle_alpha   90.00
_cell.angle_beta   90.00
_cell.angle_gamma   90.00
#
_symmetry.space_group_name_H-M   'P 1'
#
loop_
_entity.id
_entity.type
_entity.pdbx_description
1 polymer ?
#
loop_
_entity_poly.entity_id
_entity_poly.type
_entity_poly.pdbx_seq_one_letter_code
_entity_poly.pdbx_strand_id
1 'polypeptide(L)'
;MTTQHQLPEPFTLEFLASELPESIAQCFIHRPAANARFVVTIEPAQTEEEKLATLRRDIQEGVEDANAGRIIDGATIFAELKAKFPIV
;
A
#
# COMPACT_ATOMS: atom_id res chain seq x y z
N MET A 1 -7.67 1.29 -34.25
CA MET A 1 -6.41 0.83 -33.61
C MET A 1 -6.54 1.17 -32.14
N THR A 2 -6.98 0.21 -31.34
CA THR A 2 -7.17 0.38 -29.89
C THR A 2 -5.83 0.11 -29.22
N THR A 3 -5.20 1.16 -28.69
CA THR A 3 -3.99 1.02 -27.87
C THR A 3 -4.40 0.32 -26.58
N GLN A 4 -4.12 -0.98 -26.48
CA GLN A 4 -4.17 -1.71 -25.22
C GLN A 4 -3.19 -1.03 -24.26
N HIS A 5 -3.70 -0.37 -23.22
CA HIS A 5 -2.89 0.07 -22.09
C HIS A 5 -2.57 -1.16 -21.23
N GLN A 6 -1.67 -2.01 -21.72
CA GLN A 6 -1.12 -3.10 -20.91
C GLN A 6 -0.30 -2.46 -19.79
N LEU A 7 -0.62 -2.77 -18.54
CA LEU A 7 0.23 -2.38 -17.42
C LEU A 7 1.64 -2.94 -17.64
N PRO A 8 2.70 -2.16 -17.33
CA PRO A 8 4.05 -2.68 -17.38
C PRO A 8 4.17 -3.86 -16.41
N GLU A 9 4.86 -4.94 -16.79
CA GLU A 9 5.13 -6.04 -15.87
C GLU A 9 6.09 -5.54 -14.75
N PRO A 10 6.02 -6.12 -13.54
CA PRO A 10 7.01 -5.83 -12.51
C PRO A 10 8.41 -6.10 -13.05
N PHE A 11 9.33 -5.18 -12.80
CA PHE A 11 10.70 -5.35 -13.23
C PHE A 11 11.68 -5.02 -12.10
N THR A 12 12.80 -5.75 -12.12
CA THR A 12 13.83 -5.67 -11.08
C THR A 12 15.06 -4.96 -11.64
N LEU A 13 15.55 -3.98 -10.89
CA LEU A 13 16.81 -3.30 -11.15
C LEU A 13 17.81 -3.63 -10.06
N GLU A 14 19.05 -3.88 -10.47
CA GLU A 14 20.19 -4.00 -9.56
C GLU A 14 21.08 -2.77 -9.72
N PHE A 15 21.48 -2.16 -8.60
CA PHE A 15 22.41 -1.03 -8.59
C PHE A 15 23.32 -1.05 -7.37
N LEU A 16 24.46 -0.39 -7.47
CA LEU A 16 25.39 -0.23 -6.35
C LEU A 16 24.89 0.84 -5.37
N ALA A 17 25.32 0.73 -4.11
CA ALA A 17 25.06 1.74 -3.10
C ALA A 17 25.56 3.14 -3.52
N SER A 18 26.62 3.21 -4.31
CA SER A 18 27.17 4.45 -4.86
C SER A 18 26.28 5.11 -5.92
N GLU A 19 25.34 4.37 -6.51
CA GLU A 19 24.44 4.84 -7.57
C GLU A 19 23.06 5.25 -7.01
N LEU A 20 22.85 5.04 -5.70
CA LEU A 20 21.63 5.48 -5.03
C LEU A 20 21.54 7.01 -5.00
N PRO A 21 20.36 7.58 -5.36
CA PRO A 21 20.08 9.00 -5.12
C PRO A 21 20.28 9.37 -3.65
N GLU A 22 20.80 10.57 -3.41
CA GLU A 22 21.13 11.02 -2.05
C GLU A 22 19.91 11.01 -1.11
N SER A 23 18.72 11.32 -1.63
CA SER A 23 17.46 11.26 -0.87
C SER A 23 17.15 9.87 -0.32
N ILE A 24 17.54 8.80 -1.03
CA ILE A 24 17.36 7.42 -0.57
C ILE A 24 18.51 7.03 0.36
N ALA A 25 19.74 7.44 0.02
CA ALA A 25 20.93 7.17 0.83
C ALA A 25 20.82 7.73 2.27
N GLN A 26 20.14 8.87 2.44
CA GLN A 26 19.90 9.49 3.75
C GLN A 26 18.86 8.76 4.62
N CYS A 27 18.01 7.90 4.03
CA CYS A 27 17.06 7.09 4.79
C CYS A 27 17.73 5.92 5.55
N PHE A 28 18.97 5.58 5.21
CA PHE A 28 19.70 4.54 5.92
C PHE A 28 20.31 5.09 7.22
N ILE A 29 19.96 4.47 8.35
CA ILE A 29 20.54 4.78 9.67
C ILE A 29 22.08 4.70 9.64
N HIS A 30 22.62 3.77 8.84
CA HIS A 30 24.04 3.67 8.54
C HIS A 30 24.25 3.59 7.03
N ARG A 31 25.18 4.39 6.50
CA ARG A 31 25.45 4.39 5.06
C ARG A 31 25.92 2.99 4.62
N PRO A 32 25.29 2.39 3.60
CA PRO A 32 25.74 1.11 3.08
C PRO A 32 27.17 1.21 2.52
N ALA A 33 27.90 0.10 2.53
CA ALA A 33 29.21 0.05 1.88
C ALA A 33 29.07 0.38 0.39
N ALA A 34 30.02 1.13 -0.18
CA ALA A 34 29.92 1.64 -1.55
C ALA A 34 29.73 0.53 -2.62
N ASN A 35 30.21 -0.68 -2.33
CA ASN A 35 30.10 -1.86 -3.17
C ASN A 35 28.89 -2.76 -2.84
N ALA A 36 28.04 -2.37 -1.89
CA ALA A 36 26.83 -3.12 -1.58
C ALA A 36 25.87 -3.05 -2.77
N ARG A 37 25.25 -4.18 -3.11
CA ARG A 37 24.26 -4.29 -4.19
C ARG A 37 22.86 -4.16 -3.62
N PHE A 38 22.04 -3.37 -4.29
CA PHE A 38 20.64 -3.18 -4.00
C PHE A 38 19.82 -3.77 -5.14
N VAL A 39 18.75 -4.46 -4.77
CA VAL A 39 17.76 -5.01 -5.68
C VAL A 39 16.47 -4.27 -5.41
N VAL A 40 15.96 -3.56 -6.42
CA VAL A 40 14.67 -2.87 -6.34
C VAL A 40 13.74 -3.43 -7.38
N THR A 41 12.61 -3.96 -6.89
CA THR A 41 11.49 -4.35 -7.73
C THR A 41 10.53 -3.18 -7.84
N ILE A 42 10.26 -2.75 -9.06
CA ILE A 42 9.25 -1.74 -9.35
C ILE A 42 7.97 -2.47 -9.75
N GLU A 43 6.99 -2.45 -8.86
CA GLU A 43 5.65 -2.96 -9.13
C GLU A 43 4.85 -1.94 -9.95
N PRO A 44 4.09 -2.36 -10.97
CA PRO A 44 3.21 -1.46 -11.68
C PRO A 44 2.11 -0.90 -10.77
N ALA A 45 1.77 0.36 -10.97
CA ALA A 45 0.61 0.94 -10.32
C ALA A 45 -0.66 0.23 -10.80
N GLN A 46 -1.60 -0.05 -9.90
CA GLN A 46 -2.90 -0.64 -10.25
C GLN A 46 -3.59 0.16 -11.36
N THR A 47 -4.19 -0.54 -12.32
CA THR A 47 -5.06 0.08 -13.33
C THR A 47 -6.24 0.78 -12.68
N GLU A 48 -6.85 1.70 -13.43
CA GLU A 48 -8.15 2.27 -13.04
C GLU A 48 -9.23 1.19 -12.89
N GLU A 49 -9.19 0.15 -13.73
CA GLU A 49 -10.11 -0.99 -13.69
C GLU A 49 -9.93 -1.81 -12.40
N GLU A 50 -8.70 -2.10 -11.98
CA GLU A 50 -8.41 -2.81 -10.73
C GLU A 50 -8.79 -1.98 -9.50
N LYS A 51 -8.56 -0.67 -9.54
CA LYS A 51 -9.01 0.26 -8.48
C LYS A 51 -10.54 0.26 -8.37
N LEU A 52 -11.24 0.30 -9.51
CA LEU A 52 -12.69 0.26 -9.55
C LEU A 52 -13.24 -1.10 -9.08
N ALA A 53 -12.58 -2.21 -9.44
CA ALA A 53 -12.94 -3.54 -8.96
C ALA A 53 -12.77 -3.67 -7.44
N THR A 54 -11.67 -3.14 -6.90
CA THR A 54 -11.42 -3.09 -5.46
C THR A 54 -12.48 -2.26 -4.74
N LEU A 55 -12.77 -1.05 -5.25
CA LEU A 55 -13.81 -0.19 -4.68
C LEU A 55 -15.19 -0.86 -4.69
N ARG A 56 -15.56 -1.54 -5.78
CA ARG A 56 -16.84 -2.27 -5.87
C ARG A 56 -16.91 -3.40 -4.86
N ARG A 57 -15.82 -4.15 -4.67
CA ARG A 57 -15.73 -5.21 -3.67
C ARG A 57 -15.92 -4.65 -2.27
N ASP A 58 -15.21 -3.58 -1.94
CA ASP A 58 -15.26 -2.98 -0.60
C ASP A 58 -16.65 -2.39 -0.30
N ILE A 59 -17.33 -1.81 -1.31
CA ILE A 59 -18.73 -1.38 -1.19
C ILE A 59 -19.66 -2.58 -0.95
N GLN A 60 -19.47 -3.68 -1.70
CA GLN A 60 -20.28 -4.88 -1.55
C GLN A 60 -20.12 -5.50 -0.16
N GLU A 61 -18.89 -5.56 0.36
CA GLU A 61 -18.60 -5.99 1.73
C GLU A 61 -19.31 -5.10 2.76
N GLY A 62 -19.25 -3.78 2.59
CA GLY A 62 -19.97 -2.84 3.44
C GLY A 62 -21.50 -3.02 3.42
N VAL A 63 -22.08 -3.35 2.26
CA VAL A 63 -23.51 -3.65 2.12
C VAL A 63 -23.87 -4.98 2.80
N GLU A 64 -23.03 -6.00 2.66
CA GLU A 64 -23.23 -7.30 3.30
C GLU A 64 -23.12 -7.22 4.82
N ASP A 65 -22.15 -6.46 5.32
CA ASP A 65 -21.99 -6.16 6.74
C ASP A 65 -23.19 -5.38 7.26
N ALA A 66 -23.69 -4.40 6.50
CA ALA A 66 -24.88 -3.66 6.87
C ALA A 66 -26.13 -4.54 6.95
N ASN A 67 -26.34 -5.41 5.94
CA ASN A 67 -27.46 -6.35 5.90
C ASN A 67 -27.38 -7.42 6.98
N ALA A 68 -26.17 -7.83 7.38
CA ALA A 68 -25.93 -8.75 8.48
C ALA A 68 -26.12 -8.10 9.87
N GLY A 69 -26.48 -6.82 9.94
CA GLY A 69 -26.56 -6.08 11.19
C GLY A 69 -25.19 -5.84 11.84
N ARG A 70 -24.10 -6.07 11.11
CA ARG A 70 -22.73 -5.72 11.47
C ARG A 70 -22.45 -4.25 11.10
N ILE A 71 -23.46 -3.39 11.20
CA ILE A 71 -23.26 -1.93 11.17
C ILE A 71 -22.62 -1.59 12.51
N ILE A 72 -21.31 -1.55 12.48
CA ILE A 72 -20.53 -1.07 13.60
C ILE A 72 -20.68 0.45 13.63
N ASP A 73 -21.53 0.95 14.53
CA ASP A 73 -21.59 2.38 14.82
C ASP A 73 -20.21 2.84 15.28
N GLY A 74 -19.60 3.71 14.47
CA GLY A 74 -18.26 4.22 14.73
C GLY A 74 -18.14 4.89 16.10
N ALA A 75 -19.21 5.47 16.63
CA ALA A 75 -19.23 6.03 17.98
C ALA A 75 -19.15 4.94 19.06
N THR A 76 -19.82 3.81 18.84
CA THR A 76 -19.80 2.65 19.74
C THR A 76 -18.42 1.99 19.79
N ILE A 77 -17.74 1.81 18.65
CA ILE A 77 -16.34 1.31 18.63
C ILE A 77 -15.39 2.28 19.32
N PHE A 78 -15.53 3.58 19.05
CA PHE A 78 -14.66 4.57 19.68
C PHE A 78 -14.85 4.57 21.21
N ALA A 79 -16.08 4.39 21.69
CA ALA A 79 -16.35 4.24 23.12
C ALA A 79 -15.72 2.98 23.71
N GLU A 80 -15.85 1.83 23.05
CA GLU A 80 -15.23 0.57 23.48
C GLU A 80 -13.70 0.63 23.46
N LEU A 81 -13.10 1.23 22.43
CA LEU A 81 -11.65 1.42 22.33
C LEU A 81 -11.13 2.38 23.41
N LYS A 82 -11.85 3.48 23.70
CA LYS A 82 -11.48 4.38 24.81
C LYS A 82 -11.58 3.68 26.17
N ALA A 83 -12.57 2.81 26.37
CA ALA A 83 -12.70 2.03 27.60
C ALA A 83 -11.60 0.96 27.74
N LYS A 84 -11.19 0.35 26.62
CA LYS A 84 -10.16 -0.70 26.57
C LYS A 84 -8.72 -0.13 26.65
N PHE A 85 -8.51 1.07 26.13
CA PHE A 85 -7.25 1.81 26.17
C PHE A 85 -7.45 3.18 26.81
N PRO A 86 -7.70 3.25 28.13
CA PRO A 86 -7.77 4.53 28.81
C PRO A 86 -6.39 5.19 28.72
N ILE A 87 -6.33 6.35 28.06
CA ILE A 87 -5.15 7.20 28.09
C ILE A 87 -5.07 7.75 29.52
N VAL A 88 -4.07 7.28 30.27
CA VAL A 88 -3.68 7.77 31.60
C VAL A 88 -3.11 9.17 31.51
#